data_AF-A0A7S1HRI3-F1
#
_entry.id   AF-A0A7S1HRI3-F1
#
_cell.length_a   1.000
_cell.length_b   1.000
_cell.length_c   1.000
_cell.angle_alpha   90.00
_cell.angle_beta   90.00
_cell.angle_gamma   90.00
#
_symmetry.space_group_name_H-M   'P 1'
#
loop_
_entity.id
_entity.type
_entity.pdbx_description
1 polymer ?
#
loop_
_entity_poly.entity_id
_entity_poly.type
_entity_poly.pdbx_seq_one_letter_code
_entity_poly.pdbx_strand_id
1 'polypeptide(L)'
;APPPASSAAPAAPSASAAPPAPALERAVSKRGGKHVPASPLAKAIAREAGLEDLSAIAGTGPEGRVIADDVREFLAARPAVAAAQGAEAGAHPTAMAMGGAAGDHAYADVPVSQMRSVIARRLLESKQTIPHYYLTMDCEVDALMKLRQSVNASMAASPSGGKVSLNDFVIKASSLACREVPECNGEWREDAIRLHRNVHVGVA
;
A
#
# COMPACT_ATOMS: atom_id res chain seq x y z
N ALA A 1 39.49 58.31 -31.79
CA ALA A 1 38.64 58.93 -32.82
C ALA A 1 37.19 58.91 -32.33
N PRO A 2 36.42 59.99 -32.51
CA PRO A 2 35.14 60.28 -31.85
C PRO A 2 33.91 59.80 -32.67
N PRO A 3 32.67 60.00 -32.15
CA PRO A 3 31.39 59.53 -32.72
C PRO A 3 30.82 60.52 -33.78
N PRO A 4 29.64 60.28 -34.40
CA PRO A 4 28.39 60.89 -33.88
C PRO A 4 27.06 60.14 -34.19
N ALA A 5 26.05 60.27 -33.32
CA ALA A 5 24.73 60.94 -33.51
C ALA A 5 23.57 59.96 -33.84
N SER A 6 22.54 59.78 -33.00
CA SER A 6 21.53 60.68 -32.40
C SER A 6 20.29 60.86 -33.28
N SER A 7 19.10 60.56 -32.71
CA SER A 7 17.77 61.20 -32.91
C SER A 7 16.67 60.18 -32.56
N ALA A 8 15.62 60.43 -31.77
CA ALA A 8 15.17 61.59 -31.01
C ALA A 8 14.09 61.15 -30.00
N ALA A 9 14.00 61.88 -28.89
CA ALA A 9 12.77 62.05 -28.12
C ALA A 9 11.99 63.26 -28.68
N PRO A 10 10.67 63.36 -28.41
CA PRO A 10 10.30 64.41 -27.45
C PRO A 10 9.12 64.08 -26.51
N ALA A 11 9.27 64.63 -25.30
CA ALA A 11 8.29 65.35 -24.46
C ALA A 11 6.96 64.70 -24.02
N ALA A 12 6.83 64.61 -22.69
CA ALA A 12 5.59 64.52 -21.90
C ALA A 12 4.73 65.79 -22.02
N PRO A 13 3.46 65.75 -21.54
CA PRO A 13 3.25 66.19 -20.16
C PRO A 13 2.33 65.29 -19.33
N SER A 14 2.52 65.45 -18.01
CA SER A 14 1.83 64.84 -16.88
C SER A 14 0.53 65.58 -16.53
N ALA A 15 -0.51 64.85 -16.14
CA ALA A 15 -1.53 65.22 -15.14
C ALA A 15 -2.29 63.93 -14.74
N SER A 16 -2.09 63.39 -13.54
CA SER A 16 -2.95 63.55 -12.34
C SER A 16 -4.35 62.90 -12.48
N ALA A 17 -4.93 62.11 -11.58
CA ALA A 17 -4.56 61.42 -10.34
C ALA A 17 -5.80 60.57 -9.98
N ALA A 18 -5.62 59.37 -9.41
CA ALA A 18 -6.46 58.80 -8.33
C ALA A 18 -5.99 57.38 -7.97
N PRO A 19 -5.97 57.03 -6.67
CA PRO A 19 -5.25 55.88 -6.14
C PRO A 19 -5.97 54.55 -6.41
N PRO A 20 -5.24 53.44 -6.64
CA PRO A 20 -5.84 52.12 -6.52
C PRO A 20 -6.18 51.85 -5.06
N ALA A 21 -7.44 51.45 -4.86
CA ALA A 21 -7.98 50.98 -3.61
C ALA A 21 -7.10 49.86 -2.99
N PRO A 22 -7.03 49.79 -1.66
CA PRO A 22 -6.03 49.00 -0.95
C PRO A 22 -6.20 47.52 -1.26
N ALA A 23 -5.09 46.91 -1.72
CA ALA A 23 -4.86 45.50 -1.48
C ALA A 23 -5.04 45.27 0.02
N LEU A 24 -6.00 44.43 0.39
CA LEU A 24 -6.08 43.89 1.73
C LEU A 24 -4.84 43.02 1.94
N GLU A 25 -3.74 43.67 2.33
CA GLU A 25 -2.68 43.07 3.12
C GLU A 25 -3.37 42.46 4.34
N ARG A 26 -3.68 41.16 4.26
CA ARG A 26 -3.98 40.39 5.45
C ARG A 26 -2.69 40.29 6.24
N ALA A 27 -2.56 41.21 7.19
CA ALA A 27 -1.53 41.26 8.19
C ALA A 27 -1.28 39.86 8.77
N VAL A 28 -0.07 39.36 8.56
CA VAL A 28 0.44 38.18 9.25
C VAL A 28 0.57 38.55 10.72
N SER A 29 -0.47 38.25 11.49
CA SER A 29 -0.39 38.28 12.95
C SER A 29 0.42 37.07 13.40
N LYS A 30 1.75 37.19 13.40
CA LYS A 30 2.62 36.30 14.18
C LYS A 30 2.31 36.54 15.67
N ARG A 31 1.30 35.84 16.19
CA ARG A 31 1.15 35.67 17.63
C ARG A 31 1.96 34.44 18.03
N GLY A 32 3.10 34.70 18.67
CA GLY A 32 3.90 33.69 19.34
C GLY A 32 3.07 33.01 20.42
N GLY A 33 2.66 31.78 20.15
CA GLY A 33 1.97 30.90 21.07
C GLY A 33 1.74 29.59 20.34
N LYS A 34 2.26 28.47 20.88
CA LYS A 34 2.31 27.14 20.24
C LYS A 34 0.94 26.52 19.89
N HIS A 35 -0.15 27.26 20.00
CA HIS A 35 -1.51 26.78 19.73
C HIS A 35 -2.35 27.83 19.01
N VAL A 36 -2.57 27.61 17.70
CA VAL A 36 -3.58 28.34 16.93
C VAL A 36 -4.96 27.79 17.28
N PRO A 37 -5.98 28.65 17.51
CA PRO A 37 -7.35 28.19 17.67
C PRO A 37 -7.82 27.54 16.36
N ALA A 38 -8.16 26.25 16.41
CA ALA A 38 -8.64 25.50 15.25
C ALA A 38 -9.88 24.69 15.64
N SER A 39 -10.82 24.55 14.71
CA SER A 39 -12.02 23.73 14.93
C SER A 39 -11.65 22.25 15.08
N PRO A 40 -12.43 21.44 15.83
CA PRO A 40 -12.13 20.01 16.02
C PRO A 40 -11.99 19.25 14.71
N LEU A 41 -12.80 19.61 13.71
CA LEU A 41 -12.79 19.00 12.38
C LEU A 41 -11.54 19.39 11.59
N ALA A 42 -11.09 20.64 11.68
CA ALA A 42 -9.84 21.09 11.08
C ALA A 42 -8.61 20.38 11.67
N LYS A 43 -8.58 20.17 13.00
CA LYS A 43 -7.51 19.42 13.68
C LYS A 43 -7.47 17.95 13.29
N ALA A 44 -8.63 17.33 13.04
CA ALA A 44 -8.70 15.95 12.59
C ALA A 44 -8.10 15.78 11.19
N ILE A 45 -8.49 16.64 10.25
CA ILE A 45 -7.99 16.63 8.86
C ILE A 45 -6.49 16.94 8.81
N ALA A 46 -6.03 17.92 9.58
CA ALA A 46 -4.61 18.27 9.62
C ALA A 46 -3.75 17.10 10.14
N ARG A 47 -4.22 16.40 11.17
CA ARG A 47 -3.53 15.23 11.73
C ARG A 47 -3.47 14.07 10.75
N GLU A 48 -4.58 13.80 10.05
CA GLU A 48 -4.65 12.77 9.00
C GLU A 48 -3.69 13.06 7.85
N ALA A 49 -3.46 14.34 7.55
CA ALA A 49 -2.52 14.78 6.54
C ALA A 49 -1.09 15.06 7.05
N GLY A 50 -0.78 14.66 8.30
CA GLY A 50 0.56 14.81 8.90
C GLY A 50 1.00 16.24 9.22
N LEU A 51 0.07 17.19 9.32
CA LEU A 51 0.32 18.57 9.73
C LEU A 51 0.11 18.74 11.23
N GLU A 52 1.20 18.67 11.98
CA GLU A 52 1.22 18.92 13.43
C GLU A 52 1.19 20.41 13.77
N ASP A 53 1.68 21.27 12.88
CA ASP A 53 1.69 22.72 13.05
C ASP A 53 0.69 23.41 12.11
N LEU A 54 -0.25 24.13 12.70
CA LEU A 54 -1.31 24.90 12.04
C LEU A 54 -0.99 26.40 11.97
N SER A 55 0.19 26.81 12.46
CA SER A 55 0.65 28.21 12.47
C SER A 55 0.77 28.84 11.07
N ALA A 56 0.98 28.00 10.04
CA ALA A 56 1.13 28.43 8.66
C ALA A 56 -0.21 28.62 7.91
N ILE A 57 -1.33 28.22 8.51
CA ILE A 57 -2.65 28.26 7.88
C ILE A 57 -3.40 29.51 8.35
N ALA A 58 -3.78 30.37 7.41
CA ALA A 58 -4.61 31.53 7.70
C ALA A 58 -6.04 31.08 8.00
N GLY A 59 -6.47 31.16 9.27
CA GLY A 59 -7.81 30.77 9.68
C GLY A 59 -8.88 31.79 9.29
N THR A 60 -9.91 31.35 8.57
CA THR A 60 -11.00 32.21 8.08
C THR A 60 -12.27 32.15 8.96
N GLY A 61 -12.27 31.32 10.01
CA GLY A 61 -13.38 31.18 10.96
C GLY A 61 -13.50 32.32 11.99
N PRO A 62 -14.60 32.33 12.78
CA PRO A 62 -14.83 33.34 13.81
C PRO A 62 -13.68 33.37 14.82
N GLU A 63 -13.20 34.58 15.13
CA GLU A 63 -11.99 34.88 15.92
C GLU A 63 -10.65 34.43 15.31
N GLY A 64 -10.58 34.25 13.97
CA GLY A 64 -9.35 33.83 13.28
C GLY A 64 -9.08 32.33 13.44
N ARG A 65 -10.13 31.55 13.67
CA ARG A 65 -10.06 30.10 13.87
C ARG A 65 -9.84 29.38 12.54
N VAL A 66 -8.92 28.42 12.51
CA VAL A 66 -8.74 27.55 11.33
C VAL A 66 -9.93 26.61 11.21
N ILE A 67 -10.64 26.67 10.08
CA ILE A 67 -11.75 25.77 9.74
C ILE A 67 -11.29 24.68 8.77
N ALA A 68 -12.14 23.67 8.58
CA ALA A 68 -11.80 22.47 7.82
C ALA A 68 -11.41 22.79 6.37
N ASP A 69 -12.06 23.78 5.77
CA ASP A 69 -11.83 24.16 4.38
C ASP A 69 -10.49 24.88 4.20
N ASP A 70 -10.07 25.72 5.17
CA ASP A 70 -8.73 26.35 5.15
C ASP A 70 -7.60 25.30 5.14
N VAL A 71 -7.77 24.18 5.88
CA VAL A 71 -6.79 23.08 5.91
C VAL A 71 -6.76 22.32 4.59
N ARG A 72 -7.93 22.10 3.97
CA ARG A 72 -8.02 21.42 2.67
C ARG A 72 -7.42 22.25 1.55
N GLU A 73 -7.68 23.55 1.53
CA GLU A 73 -7.08 24.47 0.54
C GLU A 73 -5.56 24.55 0.71
N PHE A 74 -5.06 24.60 1.95
CA PHE A 74 -3.62 24.56 2.21
C PHE A 74 -2.97 23.25 1.76
N LEU A 75 -3.65 22.12 1.94
CA LEU A 75 -3.20 20.82 1.45
C LEU A 75 -3.21 20.72 -0.07
N ALA A 76 -4.22 21.28 -0.74
CA ALA A 76 -4.32 21.29 -2.20
C ALA A 76 -3.29 22.22 -2.86
N ALA A 77 -2.90 23.30 -2.18
CA ALA A 77 -1.91 24.26 -2.67
C ALA A 77 -0.45 23.85 -2.38
N ARG A 78 -0.19 22.77 -1.60
CA ARG A 78 1.17 22.32 -1.35
C ARG A 78 1.76 21.64 -2.59
N PRO A 79 2.93 22.09 -3.10
CA PRO A 79 3.69 21.27 -4.04
C PRO A 79 4.09 19.97 -3.32
N ALA A 80 3.76 18.84 -3.95
CA ALA A 80 3.91 17.51 -3.38
C ALA A 80 5.40 17.16 -3.17
N VAL A 81 5.93 17.55 -2.01
CA VAL A 81 7.11 16.90 -1.44
C VAL A 81 6.59 15.71 -0.66
N ALA A 82 6.92 14.52 -1.17
CA ALA A 82 6.52 13.23 -0.66
C ALA A 82 6.73 13.11 0.86
N ALA A 83 5.67 12.69 1.55
CA ALA A 83 5.75 12.11 2.88
C ALA A 83 4.80 10.90 2.91
N ALA A 84 5.39 9.74 3.14
CA ALA A 84 4.70 8.49 3.39
C ALA A 84 4.00 8.54 4.76
N GLN A 85 2.78 8.01 4.84
CA GLN A 85 2.33 6.96 5.77
C GLN A 85 0.81 7.02 6.02
N GLY A 86 0.12 5.96 5.58
CA GLY A 86 -0.94 5.29 6.33
C GLY A 86 -2.37 5.84 6.29
N ALA A 87 -3.21 5.28 5.43
CA ALA A 87 -4.61 4.97 5.75
C ALA A 87 -5.15 3.90 4.78
N GLU A 88 -5.60 2.77 5.33
CA GLU A 88 -6.40 1.78 4.64
C GLU A 88 -7.82 2.33 4.41
N ALA A 89 -8.28 2.30 3.15
CA ALA A 89 -9.69 2.26 2.82
C ALA A 89 -9.83 1.55 1.48
N GLY A 90 -10.66 0.50 1.46
CA GLY A 90 -10.91 -0.30 0.28
C GLY A 90 -11.44 0.53 -0.88
N ALA A 91 -10.71 0.54 -1.97
CA ALA A 91 -11.21 0.81 -3.30
C ALA A 91 -10.28 0.09 -4.28
N HIS A 92 -10.84 -0.81 -5.08
CA HIS A 92 -10.12 -1.39 -6.21
C HIS A 92 -9.60 -0.24 -7.09
N PRO A 93 -8.30 -0.17 -7.44
CA PRO A 93 -7.87 0.77 -8.45
C PRO A 93 -8.15 0.16 -9.83
N THR A 94 -9.17 0.73 -10.44
CA THR A 94 -9.29 1.00 -11.87
C THR A 94 -7.95 1.17 -12.58
N ALA A 95 -7.90 0.58 -13.79
CA ALA A 95 -7.13 0.95 -14.95
C ALA A 95 -5.74 1.58 -14.71
N MET A 96 -4.70 0.82 -15.05
CA MET A 96 -3.33 1.32 -15.15
C MET A 96 -3.26 2.50 -16.12
N ALA A 97 -3.21 3.71 -15.58
CA ALA A 97 -2.74 4.87 -16.31
C ALA A 97 -1.21 4.81 -16.37
N MET A 98 -0.67 4.30 -17.48
CA MET A 98 0.72 4.48 -17.87
C MET A 98 0.95 5.96 -18.22
N GLY A 99 1.18 6.77 -17.19
CA GLY A 99 1.54 8.18 -17.31
C GLY A 99 2.94 8.42 -16.79
N GLY A 100 3.94 8.29 -17.66
CA GLY A 100 5.32 8.64 -17.36
C GLY A 100 6.03 8.96 -18.67
N ALA A 101 6.44 10.22 -18.82
CA ALA A 101 7.11 10.74 -20.01
C ALA A 101 8.26 9.83 -20.45
N ALA A 102 8.21 9.40 -21.71
CA ALA A 102 9.18 8.51 -22.32
C ALA A 102 10.54 9.21 -22.49
N GLY A 103 11.40 9.07 -21.48
CA GLY A 103 12.79 8.75 -21.75
C GLY A 103 12.85 7.30 -22.22
N ASP A 104 13.66 7.01 -23.25
CA ASP A 104 13.88 5.67 -23.80
C ASP A 104 14.60 4.80 -22.76
N HIS A 105 13.85 4.35 -21.76
CA HIS A 105 14.31 3.39 -20.78
C HIS A 105 13.84 2.01 -21.25
N ALA A 106 14.78 1.10 -21.49
CA ALA A 106 14.53 -0.26 -21.98
C ALA A 106 13.73 -1.16 -20.99
N TYR A 107 13.21 -0.59 -19.90
CA TYR A 107 12.44 -1.29 -18.88
C TYR A 107 11.46 -0.34 -18.17
N ALA A 108 10.45 -0.93 -17.53
CA ALA A 108 9.49 -0.24 -16.69
C ALA A 108 9.41 -0.92 -15.32
N ASP A 109 9.46 -0.12 -14.26
CA ASP A 109 9.35 -0.62 -12.89
C ASP A 109 7.90 -0.73 -12.45
N VAL A 110 7.54 -1.88 -11.88
CA VAL A 110 6.21 -2.14 -11.32
C VAL A 110 6.32 -2.23 -9.80
N PRO A 111 5.53 -1.45 -9.02
CA PRO A 111 5.61 -1.48 -7.57
C PRO A 111 5.17 -2.83 -7.00
N VAL A 112 5.91 -3.30 -5.99
CA VAL A 112 5.63 -4.56 -5.30
C VAL A 112 4.43 -4.39 -4.36
N SER A 113 3.41 -5.24 -4.52
CA SER A 113 2.27 -5.25 -3.60
C SER A 113 2.67 -5.79 -2.22
N GLN A 114 1.95 -5.39 -1.17
CA GLN A 114 2.23 -5.86 0.19
C GLN A 114 2.14 -7.38 0.31
N MET A 115 1.15 -8.02 -0.32
CA MET A 115 1.02 -9.48 -0.36
C MET A 115 2.26 -10.14 -0.99
N ARG A 116 2.74 -9.60 -2.12
CA ARG A 116 3.96 -10.10 -2.78
C ARG A 116 5.20 -9.92 -1.91
N SER A 117 5.32 -8.79 -1.22
CA SER A 117 6.42 -8.50 -0.29
C SER A 117 6.46 -9.50 0.88
N VAL A 118 5.30 -9.83 1.46
CA VAL A 118 5.20 -10.80 2.56
C VAL A 118 5.56 -12.21 2.08
N ILE A 119 5.02 -12.65 0.94
CA ILE A 119 5.37 -13.96 0.35
C ILE A 119 6.87 -14.05 0.08
N ALA A 120 7.45 -13.01 -0.55
CA ALA A 120 8.89 -12.98 -0.86
C ALA A 120 9.75 -13.10 0.40
N ARG A 121 9.39 -12.39 1.48
CA ARG A 121 10.11 -12.47 2.76
C ARG A 121 10.07 -13.86 3.37
N ARG A 122 8.91 -14.52 3.38
CA ARG A 122 8.74 -15.87 3.93
C ARG A 122 9.48 -16.94 3.11
N LEU A 123 9.43 -16.83 1.78
CA LEU A 123 10.17 -17.72 0.90
C LEU A 123 11.69 -17.57 1.11
N LEU A 124 12.18 -16.34 1.23
CA LEU A 124 13.59 -16.07 1.48
C LEU A 124 14.06 -16.62 2.83
N GLU A 125 13.31 -16.32 3.90
CA GLU A 125 13.54 -16.84 5.25
C GLU A 125 13.65 -18.38 5.25
N SER A 126 12.65 -19.06 4.66
CA SER A 126 12.63 -20.52 4.55
C SER A 126 13.83 -21.07 3.79
N LYS A 127 14.17 -20.50 2.63
CA LYS A 127 15.25 -21.05 1.77
C LYS A 127 16.66 -20.75 2.26
N GLN A 128 16.83 -19.73 3.10
CA GLN A 128 18.13 -19.39 3.69
C GLN A 128 18.40 -20.12 5.00
N THR A 129 17.36 -20.31 5.83
CA THR A 129 17.54 -20.85 7.19
C THR A 129 17.41 -22.38 7.24
N ILE A 130 16.60 -22.98 6.37
CA ILE A 130 16.34 -24.41 6.38
C ILE A 130 17.26 -25.12 5.36
N PRO A 131 18.08 -26.10 5.78
CA PRO A 131 18.91 -26.90 4.88
C PRO A 131 18.05 -27.88 4.08
N HIS A 132 17.55 -27.44 2.93
CA HIS A 132 16.70 -28.25 2.07
C HIS A 132 17.49 -29.34 1.35
N TYR A 133 16.91 -30.54 1.32
CA TYR A 133 17.30 -31.62 0.41
C TYR A 133 16.04 -32.20 -0.23
N TYR A 134 16.18 -32.82 -1.39
CA TYR A 134 15.04 -33.28 -2.19
C TYR A 134 15.07 -34.80 -2.33
N LEU A 135 13.91 -35.41 -2.16
CA LEU A 135 13.67 -36.83 -2.38
C LEU A 135 12.57 -36.96 -3.42
N THR A 136 12.74 -37.94 -4.32
CA THR A 136 11.76 -38.24 -5.38
C THR A 136 11.51 -39.75 -5.38
N MET A 137 10.26 -40.13 -5.57
CA MET A 137 9.86 -41.52 -5.79
C MET A 137 8.73 -41.58 -6.81
N ASP A 138 8.68 -42.68 -7.57
CA ASP A 138 7.56 -42.99 -8.44
C ASP A 138 6.51 -43.82 -7.69
N CYS A 139 5.23 -43.52 -7.90
CA CYS A 139 4.11 -44.19 -7.25
C CYS A 139 3.13 -44.71 -8.30
N GLU A 140 2.82 -46.00 -8.26
CA GLU A 140 1.74 -46.58 -9.06
C GLU A 140 0.38 -46.21 -8.46
N VAL A 141 -0.53 -45.67 -9.27
CA VAL A 141 -1.83 -45.14 -8.82
C VAL A 141 -3.04 -45.84 -9.42
N ASP A 142 -2.86 -46.92 -10.19
CA ASP A 142 -3.93 -47.65 -10.87
C ASP A 142 -5.01 -48.17 -9.92
N ALA A 143 -4.59 -48.81 -8.83
CA ALA A 143 -5.50 -49.30 -7.79
C ALA A 143 -6.26 -48.14 -7.11
N LEU A 144 -5.57 -47.02 -6.88
CA LEU A 144 -6.16 -45.82 -6.27
C LEU A 144 -7.21 -45.19 -7.18
N MET A 145 -6.97 -45.16 -8.49
CA MET A 145 -7.92 -44.66 -9.49
C MET A 145 -9.16 -45.53 -9.60
N LYS A 146 -9.02 -46.86 -9.53
CA LYS A 146 -10.17 -47.78 -9.46
C LYS A 146 -11.00 -47.54 -8.18
N LEU A 147 -10.34 -47.40 -7.03
CA LEU A 147 -11.01 -47.08 -5.76
C LEU A 147 -11.74 -45.73 -5.83
N ARG A 148 -11.11 -44.70 -6.41
CA ARG A 148 -11.76 -43.39 -6.59
C ARG A 148 -13.04 -43.50 -7.42
N GLN A 149 -13.05 -44.32 -8.47
CA GLN A 149 -14.23 -44.55 -9.29
C GLN A 149 -15.35 -45.22 -8.49
N SER A 150 -15.04 -46.29 -7.74
CA SER A 150 -16.04 -46.99 -6.92
C SER A 150 -16.61 -46.10 -5.81
N VAL A 151 -15.76 -45.31 -5.15
CA VAL A 151 -16.17 -44.35 -4.11
C VAL A 151 -17.09 -43.28 -4.71
N ASN A 152 -16.71 -42.66 -5.83
CA ASN A 152 -17.55 -41.67 -6.49
C ASN A 152 -18.88 -42.24 -6.99
N ALA A 153 -18.89 -43.48 -7.50
CA ALA A 153 -20.12 -44.15 -7.89
C ALA A 153 -21.06 -44.37 -6.69
N SER A 154 -20.51 -44.77 -5.54
CA SER A 154 -21.29 -44.98 -4.31
C SER A 154 -21.88 -43.67 -3.74
N MET A 155 -21.18 -42.55 -3.90
CA MET A 155 -21.64 -41.24 -3.44
C MET A 155 -22.57 -40.54 -4.43
N ALA A 156 -22.68 -41.02 -5.67
CA ALA A 156 -23.56 -40.44 -6.69
C ALA A 156 -25.05 -40.51 -6.30
N ALA A 157 -25.43 -41.45 -5.44
CA ALA A 157 -26.79 -41.59 -4.91
C ALA A 157 -27.08 -40.67 -3.71
N SER A 158 -26.07 -39.98 -3.16
CA SER A 158 -26.22 -39.11 -2.00
C SER A 158 -26.57 -37.68 -2.43
N PRO A 159 -27.69 -37.08 -1.95
CA PRO A 159 -28.09 -35.72 -2.31
C PRO A 159 -27.10 -34.61 -1.90
N SER A 160 -26.18 -34.92 -0.98
CA SER A 160 -25.11 -34.04 -0.51
C SER A 160 -23.76 -34.34 -1.18
N GLY A 161 -23.74 -35.16 -2.23
CA GLY A 161 -22.55 -35.84 -2.75
C GLY A 161 -21.52 -34.92 -3.39
N GLY A 162 -20.45 -34.60 -2.64
CA GLY A 162 -19.22 -34.07 -3.20
C GLY A 162 -18.48 -35.10 -4.04
N LYS A 163 -17.76 -34.66 -5.07
CA LYS A 163 -16.90 -35.52 -5.89
C LYS A 163 -15.53 -35.63 -5.24
N VAL A 164 -15.07 -36.87 -5.02
CA VAL A 164 -13.71 -37.12 -4.52
C VAL A 164 -12.70 -37.07 -5.67
N SER A 165 -11.69 -36.25 -5.48
CA SER A 165 -10.53 -36.04 -6.35
C SER A 165 -9.37 -36.95 -5.95
N LEU A 166 -8.32 -36.99 -6.78
CA LEU A 166 -7.07 -37.66 -6.41
C LEU A 166 -6.40 -36.95 -5.22
N ASN A 167 -6.49 -35.62 -5.15
CA ASN A 167 -5.87 -34.82 -4.10
C ASN A 167 -6.38 -35.20 -2.71
N ASP A 168 -7.67 -35.55 -2.58
CA ASP A 168 -8.25 -36.00 -1.31
C ASP A 168 -7.58 -37.28 -0.78
N PHE A 169 -7.23 -38.20 -1.68
CA PHE A 169 -6.48 -39.39 -1.32
C PHE A 169 -5.03 -39.06 -0.95
N VAL A 170 -4.39 -38.12 -1.65
CA VAL A 170 -3.03 -37.68 -1.34
C VAL A 170 -2.97 -37.02 0.05
N ILE A 171 -3.93 -36.16 0.38
CA ILE A 171 -4.05 -35.53 1.70
C ILE A 171 -4.29 -36.59 2.80
N LYS A 172 -5.16 -37.56 2.53
CA LYS A 172 -5.40 -38.65 3.49
C LYS A 172 -4.15 -39.52 3.68
N ALA A 173 -3.46 -39.89 2.61
CA ALA A 173 -2.24 -40.69 2.67
C ALA A 173 -1.12 -39.95 3.41
N SER A 174 -0.87 -38.68 3.08
CA SER A 174 0.17 -37.87 3.74
C SER A 174 -0.13 -37.67 5.22
N SER A 175 -1.39 -37.43 5.59
CA SER A 175 -1.76 -37.28 7.00
C SER A 175 -1.62 -38.57 7.81
N LEU A 176 -1.90 -39.74 7.22
CA LEU A 176 -1.65 -41.03 7.86
C LEU A 176 -0.15 -41.32 7.97
N ALA A 177 0.63 -41.07 6.92
CA ALA A 177 2.08 -41.24 6.94
C ALA A 177 2.74 -40.39 8.04
N CYS A 178 2.30 -39.13 8.21
CA CYS A 178 2.76 -38.26 9.30
C CYS A 178 2.42 -38.76 10.71
N ARG A 179 1.43 -39.66 10.86
CA ARG A 179 1.14 -40.32 12.14
C ARG A 179 2.01 -41.54 12.38
N GLU A 180 2.38 -42.25 11.33
CA GLU A 180 3.27 -43.42 11.38
C GLU A 180 4.74 -43.02 11.58
N VAL A 181 5.15 -41.88 11.01
CA VAL A 181 6.50 -41.31 11.12
C VAL A 181 6.39 -39.89 11.70
N PRO A 182 6.31 -39.74 13.04
CA PRO A 182 6.07 -38.45 13.69
C PRO A 182 7.15 -37.40 13.44
N GLU A 183 8.39 -37.82 13.13
CA GLU A 183 9.51 -36.93 12.82
C GLU A 183 9.24 -36.06 11.59
N CYS A 184 8.45 -36.56 10.63
CA CYS A 184 8.03 -35.82 9.44
C CYS A 184 6.98 -34.73 9.73
N ASN A 185 6.29 -34.81 10.88
CA ASN A 185 5.33 -33.81 11.37
C ASN A 185 5.91 -33.03 12.57
N GLY A 186 7.23 -32.92 12.63
CA GLY A 186 7.97 -32.19 13.65
C GLY A 186 8.25 -30.73 13.26
N GLU A 187 8.39 -29.88 14.27
CA GLU A 187 8.83 -28.49 14.14
C GLU A 187 10.19 -28.34 14.83
N TRP A 188 11.18 -27.79 14.11
CA TRP A 188 12.45 -27.38 14.69
C TRP A 188 12.28 -26.06 15.45
N ARG A 189 12.62 -26.06 16.74
CA ARG A 189 12.72 -24.86 17.57
C ARG A 189 14.17 -24.72 18.03
N GLU A 190 14.54 -23.53 18.50
CA GLU A 190 15.92 -23.24 18.89
C GLU A 190 16.44 -24.16 20.01
N ASP A 191 15.56 -24.61 20.90
CA ASP A 191 15.88 -25.40 22.09
C ASP A 191 15.38 -26.86 22.05
N ALA A 192 14.47 -27.19 21.14
CA ALA A 192 13.83 -28.50 21.07
C ALA A 192 13.23 -28.82 19.70
N ILE A 193 13.01 -30.10 19.44
CA ILE A 193 12.16 -30.56 18.34
C ILE A 193 10.77 -30.86 18.90
N ARG A 194 9.76 -30.16 18.41
CA ARG A 194 8.36 -30.39 18.80
C ARG A 194 7.70 -31.36 17.85
N LEU A 195 7.28 -32.51 18.35
CA LEU A 195 6.50 -33.49 17.58
C LEU A 195 5.00 -33.27 17.80
N HIS A 196 4.26 -32.99 16.73
CA HIS A 196 2.82 -32.76 16.80
C HIS A 196 2.03 -34.08 16.73
N ARG A 197 1.08 -34.25 17.64
CA ARG A 197 0.17 -35.43 17.65
C ARG A 197 -0.97 -35.32 16.65
N ASN A 198 -1.41 -34.08 16.39
CA ASN A 198 -2.44 -33.79 15.39
C ASN A 198 -1.76 -33.41 14.08
N VAL A 199 -2.35 -33.83 12.96
CA VAL A 199 -1.86 -33.49 11.63
C VAL A 199 -2.82 -32.50 10.99
N HIS A 200 -2.32 -31.31 10.68
CA HIS A 200 -3.02 -30.29 9.90
C HIS A 200 -2.33 -30.15 8.55
N VAL A 201 -3.08 -30.27 7.46
CA VAL A 201 -2.54 -30.21 6.09
C VAL A 201 -3.00 -28.92 5.43
N GLY A 202 -2.06 -28.03 5.14
CA GLY A 202 -2.30 -26.87 4.27
C GLY A 202 -2.19 -27.28 2.81
N VAL A 203 -3.15 -26.88 1.98
CA VAL A 203 -3.13 -27.09 0.53
C VAL A 203 -2.68 -25.79 -0.13
N ALA A 204 -1.58 -25.85 -0.88
CA ALA A 204 -0.97 -24.72 -1.57
C ALA A 204 -1.51 -24.55 -2.99
#